data_AF-A0A7W0TUD9-F1
#
_entry.id   AF-A0A7W0TUD9-F1
#
_cell.length_a   1.000
_cell.length_b   1.000
_cell.length_c   1.000
_cell.angle_alpha   90.00
_cell.angle_beta   90.00
_cell.angle_gamma   90.00
#
_symmetry.space_group_name_H-M   'P 1'
#
loop_
_entity.id
_entity.type
_entity.pdbx_description
1 polymer ?
#
loop_
_entity_poly.entity_id
_entity_poly.type
_entity_poly.pdbx_seq_one_letter_code
_entity_poly.pdbx_strand_id
1 'polypeptide(L)' 'MDNPFAELARTSDAVVAAVYRRATEECAEDRCSIAQRLDGCVREAVDAVWDGRVKTFVPVLALRRVRACIRAGACDGDEF' A
#
# COMPACT_ATOMS: atom_id res chain seq x y z
N MET A 1 8.65 17.40 10.75
CA MET A 1 7.86 16.34 10.09
C MET A 1 8.76 15.68 9.08
N ASP A 2 9.34 14.55 9.45
CA ASP A 2 10.08 13.71 8.51
C ASP A 2 9.03 12.99 7.65
N ASN A 3 8.97 13.28 6.36
CA ASN A 3 8.06 12.59 5.46
C ASN A 3 8.81 11.33 4.99
N PRO A 4 8.49 10.12 5.52
CA PRO A 4 9.22 8.90 5.21
C PRO A 4 9.17 8.57 3.70
N PHE A 5 8.27 9.22 2.97
CA PHE A 5 8.09 9.07 1.52
C PHE A 5 8.89 10.07 0.68
N ALA A 6 9.45 11.12 1.27
CA ALA A 6 10.15 12.18 0.54
C ALA A 6 11.47 11.69 -0.09
N GLU A 7 12.15 10.72 0.54
CA GLU A 7 13.42 10.16 0.01
C GLU A 7 13.21 8.90 -0.85
N LEU A 8 12.06 8.23 -0.74
CA LEU A 8 11.78 6.92 -1.36
C LEU A 8 11.27 7.00 -2.81
N ALA A 9 10.82 8.16 -3.28
CA ALA A 9 10.22 8.33 -4.60
C ALA A 9 11.23 8.30 -5.79
N ARG A 10 12.41 7.69 -5.63
CA ARG A 10 13.40 7.54 -6.72
C ARG A 10 13.11 6.32 -7.61
N THR A 11 12.50 5.26 -7.08
CA THR A 11 12.16 4.04 -7.82
C THR A 11 10.79 3.51 -7.39
N SER A 12 10.10 2.82 -8.29
CA SER A 12 8.80 2.20 -8.01
C SER A 12 8.92 1.15 -6.92
N ASP A 13 10.00 0.36 -6.93
CA ASP A 13 10.29 -0.69 -5.95
C ASP A 13 10.43 -0.16 -4.52
N ALA A 14 11.14 0.96 -4.34
CA ALA A 14 11.26 1.63 -3.03
C ALA A 14 9.89 2.13 -2.52
N VAL A 15 9.03 2.62 -3.42
CA VAL A 15 7.67 3.03 -3.06
C VAL A 15 6.78 1.83 -2.73
N VAL A 16 6.90 0.72 -3.47
CA VAL A 16 6.23 -0.55 -3.15
C VAL A 16 6.61 -1.04 -1.76
N ALA A 17 7.91 -1.11 -1.45
CA ALA A 17 8.38 -1.55 -0.14
C ALA A 17 7.88 -0.64 1.01
N ALA A 18 7.87 0.67 0.80
CA ALA A 18 7.39 1.65 1.77
C ALA A 18 5.88 1.51 2.04
N VAL A 19 5.09 1.39 0.98
CA VAL A 19 3.64 1.23 1.04
C VAL A 19 3.29 -0.13 1.66
N TYR A 20 4.01 -1.19 1.32
CA TYR A 20 3.82 -2.53 1.89
C TYR A 20 4.08 -2.55 3.40
N ARG A 21 5.23 -2.00 3.83
CA ARG A 21 5.56 -1.91 5.26
C ARG A 21 4.48 -1.14 6.00
N ARG A 22 4.06 0.01 5.47
CA ARG A 22 3.06 0.85 6.13
C ARG A 22 1.70 0.19 6.21
N ALA A 23 1.27 -0.48 5.14
CA ALA A 23 0.03 -1.23 5.13
C ALA A 23 0.08 -2.42 6.11
N THR A 24 1.24 -3.08 6.25
CA THR A 24 1.45 -4.15 7.23
C THR A 24 1.40 -3.62 8.66
N GLU A 25 2.05 -2.49 8.95
CA GLU A 25 1.99 -1.81 10.25
C GLU A 25 0.53 -1.46 10.63
N GLU A 26 -0.28 -0.97 9.68
CA GLU A 26 -1.71 -0.69 9.90
C GLU A 26 -2.57 -1.96 10.07
N CYS A 27 -2.11 -3.11 9.56
CA CYS A 27 -2.84 -4.37 9.61
C CYS A 27 -2.49 -5.24 10.84
N ALA A 28 -1.30 -5.04 11.43
CA ALA A 28 -0.75 -5.85 12.51
C ALA A 28 -1.55 -5.78 13.82
N GLU A 29 -2.45 -4.81 13.97
CA GLU A 29 -3.17 -4.59 15.23
C GLU A 29 -4.37 -5.50 15.49
N ASP A 30 -4.88 -6.33 14.54
CA ASP A 30 -5.71 -7.52 14.90
C ASP A 30 -6.33 -8.34 13.73
N ARG A 31 -6.19 -7.99 12.43
CA ARG A 31 -7.20 -8.43 11.43
C ARG A 31 -6.75 -8.76 10.00
N CYS A 32 -5.59 -9.38 9.78
CA CYS A 32 -5.18 -9.64 8.38
C CYS A 32 -4.52 -11.01 8.12
N SER A 33 -5.32 -11.93 7.59
CA SER A 33 -4.89 -13.03 6.70
C SER A 33 -4.43 -12.53 5.30
N ILE A 34 -4.33 -11.20 5.12
CA ILE A 34 -4.15 -10.52 3.82
C ILE A 34 -2.70 -10.52 3.34
N ALA A 35 -1.73 -10.99 4.13
CA ALA A 35 -0.30 -10.98 3.73
C ALA A 35 -0.07 -11.52 2.31
N GLN A 36 -0.81 -12.57 1.91
CA GLN A 36 -0.73 -13.17 0.58
C GLN A 36 -1.31 -12.30 -0.55
N ARG A 37 -2.28 -11.43 -0.27
CA ARG A 37 -2.88 -10.51 -1.25
C ARG A 37 -2.38 -9.08 -1.15
N LEU A 38 -1.70 -8.75 -0.05
CA LEU A 38 -1.20 -7.41 0.21
C LEU A 38 -0.15 -7.00 -0.83
N ASP A 39 0.79 -7.89 -1.18
CA ASP A 39 1.80 -7.62 -2.21
C ASP A 39 1.15 -7.27 -3.56
N GLY A 40 0.12 -8.03 -3.97
CA GLY A 40 -0.66 -7.75 -5.18
C GLY A 40 -1.37 -6.38 -5.13
N CYS A 41 -2.13 -6.12 -4.06
CA CYS A 41 -2.80 -4.83 -3.87
C CYS A 41 -1.82 -3.65 -3.88
N VAL A 42 -0.63 -3.80 -3.29
CA VAL A 42 0.39 -2.76 -3.23
C VAL A 42 0.99 -2.50 -4.60
N ARG A 43 1.38 -3.55 -5.33
CA ARG A 43 1.96 -3.40 -6.68
C ARG A 43 0.98 -2.75 -7.65
N GLU A 44 -0.27 -3.22 -7.68
CA GLU A 44 -1.30 -2.63 -8.53
C GLU A 44 -1.60 -1.17 -8.14
N ALA A 45 -1.63 -0.87 -6.84
CA ALA A 45 -1.86 0.48 -6.36
C ALA A 45 -0.72 1.43 -6.73
N VAL A 46 0.54 0.98 -6.64
CA VAL A 46 1.70 1.77 -7.05
C VAL A 46 1.72 1.98 -8.55
N ASP A 47 1.56 0.91 -9.34
CA ASP A 47 1.54 0.98 -10.81
C ASP A 47 0.49 1.97 -11.33
N ALA A 48 -0.74 1.89 -10.79
CA ALA A 48 -1.86 2.75 -11.18
C ALA A 48 -1.62 4.25 -10.92
N VAL A 49 -0.76 4.61 -9.96
CA VAL A 49 -0.44 6.01 -9.63
C VAL A 49 0.97 6.41 -10.08
N TRP A 50 1.78 5.44 -10.50
CA TRP A 50 3.16 5.66 -10.90
C TRP A 50 3.23 6.50 -12.17
N ASP A 51 2.36 6.31 -13.16
CA ASP A 51 2.41 7.10 -14.41
C ASP A 51 2.09 8.60 -14.25
N GLY A 52 1.68 9.04 -13.05
CA GLY A 52 1.40 10.44 -12.76
C GLY A 52 2.63 11.36 -12.86
N ARG A 53 2.43 12.59 -13.37
CA ARG A 53 3.46 13.64 -13.48
C ARG A 53 4.09 14.05 -12.14
N VAL A 54 3.43 13.79 -11.01
CA VAL A 54 3.88 14.21 -9.68
C VAL A 54 4.13 13.01 -8.79
N LYS A 55 5.41 12.61 -8.70
CA LYS A 55 5.85 11.43 -7.95
C LYS A 55 5.78 11.59 -6.43
N THR A 56 5.78 12.83 -5.93
CA THR A 56 5.77 13.16 -4.50
C THR A 56 4.57 12.59 -3.73
N PHE A 57 3.42 12.47 -4.40
CA PHE A 57 2.18 11.98 -3.78
C PHE A 57 1.89 10.50 -4.05
N VAL A 58 2.72 9.83 -4.87
CA VAL A 58 2.55 8.42 -5.25
C VAL A 58 2.39 7.53 -4.01
N PRO A 59 3.20 7.66 -2.95
CA PRO A 59 3.09 6.75 -1.81
C PRO A 59 1.78 6.95 -1.02
N VAL A 60 1.30 8.20 -0.90
CA VAL A 60 0.03 8.51 -0.22
C VAL A 60 -1.16 8.02 -1.03
N LEU A 61 -1.13 8.22 -2.36
CA LEU A 61 -2.19 7.76 -3.27
C LEU A 61 -2.23 6.23 -3.33
N ALA A 62 -1.08 5.58 -3.39
CA ALA A 62 -0.95 4.12 -3.35
C ALA A 62 -1.51 3.57 -2.03
N LEU A 63 -1.13 4.11 -0.88
CA LEU A 63 -1.68 3.71 0.43
C LEU A 63 -3.20 3.83 0.49
N ARG A 64 -3.78 4.93 -0.02
CA ARG A 64 -5.24 5.11 -0.06
C ARG A 64 -5.92 4.02 -0.90
N ARG A 65 -5.29 3.62 -2.01
CA ARG A 65 -5.81 2.58 -2.90
C ARG A 65 -5.63 1.17 -2.32
N VAL A 66 -4.52 0.90 -1.62
CA VAL A 66 -4.31 -0.33 -0.86
C VAL A 66 -5.36 -0.49 0.23
N ARG A 67 -5.70 0.57 0.98
CA ARG A 67 -6.78 0.54 1.97
C ARG A 67 -8.15 0.25 1.34
N ALA A 68 -8.41 0.76 0.14
CA ALA A 68 -9.62 0.43 -0.60
C ALA A 68 -9.63 -1.05 -1.04
N CYS A 69 -8.49 -1.58 -1.51
CA CYS A 69 -8.30 -3.00 -1.84
C CYS A 69 -8.57 -3.92 -0.64
N ILE A 70 -8.05 -3.54 0.53
CA ILE A 70 -8.27 -4.25 1.80
C ILE A 70 -9.75 -4.26 2.18
N ARG A 71 -10.39 -3.07 2.15
CA ARG A 71 -11.81 -2.88 2.54
C ARG A 71 -12.80 -3.54 1.58
N ALA A 72 -12.48 -3.65 0.29
CA ALA A 72 -13.37 -4.20 -0.73
C ALA A 72 -13.50 -5.75 -0.70
N GLY A 73 -12.95 -6.42 0.32
CA GLY A 73 -13.12 -7.87 0.48
C GLY A 73 -11.83 -8.70 0.36
N ALA A 74 -10.66 -8.12 0.61
CA ALA A 74 -9.51 -8.94 1.02
C ALA A 74 -9.59 -9.27 2.53
N CYS A 75 -10.32 -8.49 3.33
CA CYS A 75 -10.81 -8.84 4.68
C CYS A 75 -12.11 -9.67 4.60
N ASP A 76 -12.18 -10.66 3.72
CA ASP A 76 -13.22 -11.68 3.74
C ASP A 76 -12.54 -12.99 4.17
N GLY A 77 -12.73 -13.32 5.45
CA GLY A 77 -12.06 -14.40 6.17
C GLY A 77 -12.05 -14.03 7.64
N ASP A 78 -12.96 -14.49 8.50
CA ASP A 78 -13.72 -15.73 8.45
C ASP A 78 -14.95 -15.55 9.36
N GLU A 79 -16.17 -15.59 8.81
CA GLU A 79 -17.37 -15.95 9.57
C GLU A 79 -17.64 -17.44 9.31
N PHE A 80 -16.93 -18.37 9.97
CA PHE A 80 -17.42 -19.73 10.27
C PHE A 80 -16.74 -20.34 11.51
#